data_AF-A0AA35QS64-F1
#
_entry.id   AF-A0AA35QS64-F1
#
_cell.length_a   1.000
_cell.length_b   1.000
_cell.length_c   1.000
_cell.angle_alpha   90.00
_cell.angle_beta   90.00
_cell.angle_gamma   90.00
#
_symmetry.space_group_name_H-M   'P 1'
#
loop_
_entity.id
_entity.type
_entity.pdbx_description
1 polymer ?
#
loop_
_entity_poly.entity_id
_entity_poly.type
_entity_poly.pdbx_seq_one_letter_code
_entity_poly.pdbx_strand_id
1 'polypeptide(L)'
;MLQMSKSTGNFLTLKQSVERFSADGTRLALADAGDGLEDANFVFEMADAGLLRLHSQLEWVKEMLECRDKLRCDPPDNYTYHDRLFANRINHLIQLTDASYHDTMYREALKTGFYDLQAARDSYRDLTAPSGGMNWNLIRRFIEVQALLLCPICPHISEHIWALLGNEGSIMEARWPSLEGEVNETLLKEGDYLLTTAHEFRVRLRKMMDIREKKSSTGKVPPRPEYGVVYVAQEYPPWQKLALTKLRELLNKAENSLPENKVISEVLKKEDLLKTHMKKLMPFVQYIKQSLSVKGTEALDLTLSFDEKLTLLGNLNYLTRSLDLKELWIVNAAEATDPKIREECQPGKPIPVFSETAHKPWLQVTAVNPQACVPYFTVPIPVYHDDTASTVGDRICRTSSVPGNVEIELRRYQKDARSIPVAGDSSGQAKIGARSQFSISDGCLYLSDPENGATSVAVGSHLQYLVNEQ
;
A
#
# COMPACT_ATOMS: atom_id res chain seq x y z
N MET A 1 -2.29 -24.12 29.45
CA MET A 1 -3.62 -23.63 29.84
C MET A 1 -3.90 -24.09 31.25
N LEU A 2 -4.50 -23.24 32.09
CA LEU A 2 -4.95 -23.66 33.42
C LEU A 2 -6.36 -24.22 33.31
N GLN A 3 -6.60 -25.39 33.88
CA GLN A 3 -7.95 -25.96 33.94
C GLN A 3 -8.87 -25.04 34.74
N MET A 4 -10.09 -24.81 34.24
CA MET A 4 -11.11 -24.09 34.99
C MET A 4 -11.58 -24.95 36.17
N SER A 5 -11.36 -24.48 37.40
CA SER A 5 -11.76 -25.18 38.62
C SER A 5 -12.11 -24.18 39.73
N LYS A 6 -13.21 -24.46 40.43
CA LYS A 6 -13.61 -23.70 41.62
C LYS A 6 -12.60 -23.81 42.75
N SER A 7 -11.94 -24.97 42.90
CA SER A 7 -11.00 -25.22 44.00
C SER A 7 -9.69 -24.45 43.85
N THR A 8 -9.27 -24.15 42.62
CA THR A 8 -8.06 -23.38 42.32
C THR A 8 -8.30 -21.88 42.23
N GLY A 9 -9.57 -21.43 42.39
CA GLY A 9 -9.98 -20.04 42.19
C GLY A 9 -10.02 -19.60 40.72
N ASN A 10 -9.63 -20.46 39.78
CA ASN A 10 -9.69 -20.20 38.34
C ASN A 10 -11.06 -20.62 37.77
N PHE A 11 -12.10 -19.86 38.11
CA PHE A 11 -13.48 -20.14 37.69
C PHE A 11 -14.23 -18.85 37.41
N LEU A 12 -14.99 -18.81 36.31
CA LEU A 12 -15.81 -17.66 35.93
C LEU A 12 -17.21 -18.15 35.54
N THR A 13 -18.25 -17.65 36.21
CA THR A 13 -19.64 -17.91 35.82
C THR A 13 -20.06 -17.03 34.65
N LEU A 14 -21.07 -17.45 33.90
CA LEU A 14 -21.66 -16.64 32.82
C LEU A 14 -22.09 -15.24 33.30
N LYS A 15 -22.69 -15.14 34.49
CA LYS A 15 -23.10 -13.85 35.04
C LYS A 15 -21.89 -12.95 35.29
N GLN A 16 -20.84 -13.49 35.90
CA GLN A 16 -19.60 -12.75 36.16
C GLN A 16 -18.88 -12.36 34.87
N SER A 17 -18.89 -13.21 33.83
CA SER A 17 -18.26 -12.88 32.55
C SER A 17 -19.00 -11.75 31.85
N VAL A 18 -20.33 -11.77 31.83
CA VAL A 18 -21.15 -10.70 31.25
C VAL A 18 -21.02 -9.39 32.02
N GLU A 19 -21.00 -9.42 33.36
CA GLU A 19 -20.79 -8.22 34.18
C GLU A 19 -19.41 -7.61 33.98
N ARG A 20 -18.39 -8.44 33.72
CA ARG A 20 -17.01 -7.98 33.54
C ARG A 20 -16.70 -7.51 32.12
N PHE A 21 -17.15 -8.26 31.11
CA PHE A 21 -16.73 -8.06 29.71
C PHE A 21 -17.88 -7.67 28.78
N SER A 22 -19.09 -7.45 29.30
CA SER A 22 -20.36 -7.38 28.55
C SER A 22 -20.73 -8.71 27.87
N ALA A 23 -21.97 -8.81 27.37
CA ALA A 23 -22.43 -9.96 26.62
C ALA A 23 -21.64 -10.13 25.31
N ASP A 24 -21.48 -9.05 24.54
CA ASP A 24 -20.77 -9.09 23.25
C ASP A 24 -19.27 -9.31 23.42
N GLY A 25 -18.62 -8.66 24.40
CA GLY A 25 -17.20 -8.91 24.66
C GLY A 25 -16.92 -10.34 25.15
N THR A 26 -17.82 -10.93 25.96
CA THR A 26 -17.72 -12.36 26.32
C THR A 26 -17.87 -13.25 25.08
N ARG A 27 -18.88 -13.01 24.23
CA ARG A 27 -19.12 -13.81 23.02
C ARG A 27 -17.98 -13.71 22.01
N LEU A 28 -17.41 -12.51 21.84
CA LEU A 28 -16.24 -12.27 20.99
C LEU A 28 -15.04 -13.11 21.45
N ALA A 29 -14.74 -13.09 22.75
CA ALA A 29 -13.65 -13.89 23.32
C ALA A 29 -13.90 -15.40 23.24
N LEU A 30 -15.16 -15.83 23.35
CA LEU A 30 -15.53 -17.23 23.14
C LEU A 30 -15.35 -17.67 21.69
N ALA A 31 -15.68 -16.82 20.71
CA ALA A 31 -15.43 -17.10 19.30
C ALA A 31 -13.91 -17.20 19.00
N ASP A 32 -13.08 -16.38 19.66
CA ASP A 32 -11.62 -16.47 19.49
C ASP A 32 -10.97 -17.67 20.22
N ALA A 33 -11.67 -18.30 21.19
CA ALA A 33 -11.08 -19.27 22.10
C ALA A 33 -10.53 -20.54 21.41
N GLY A 34 -11.08 -20.91 20.25
CA GLY A 34 -10.59 -22.01 19.41
C GLY A 34 -11.70 -22.71 18.62
N ASP A 35 -11.37 -23.14 17.40
CA ASP A 35 -12.29 -23.83 16.47
C ASP A 35 -12.04 -25.35 16.40
N GLY A 36 -10.91 -25.81 16.95
CA GLY A 36 -10.48 -27.20 16.86
C GLY A 36 -11.15 -28.13 17.88
N LEU A 37 -10.74 -29.39 17.84
CA LEU A 37 -11.09 -30.40 18.86
C LEU A 37 -10.23 -30.30 20.13
N GLU A 38 -9.18 -29.46 20.09
CA GLU A 38 -8.34 -29.20 21.25
C GLU A 38 -9.08 -28.30 22.26
N ASP A 39 -8.65 -28.34 23.53
CA ASP A 39 -9.25 -27.53 24.59
C ASP A 39 -9.19 -26.04 24.23
N ALA A 40 -10.36 -25.41 24.10
CA ALA A 40 -10.48 -23.98 23.84
C ALA A 40 -9.96 -23.16 25.04
N ASN A 41 -9.35 -22.01 24.74
CA ASN A 41 -8.70 -21.17 25.74
C ASN A 41 -9.37 -19.80 25.85
N PHE A 42 -10.11 -19.57 26.94
CA PHE A 42 -10.67 -18.26 27.24
C PHE A 42 -9.64 -17.37 27.95
N VAL A 43 -9.17 -16.32 27.27
CA VAL A 43 -8.12 -15.41 27.77
C VAL A 43 -8.74 -14.06 28.15
N PHE A 44 -8.60 -13.65 29.41
CA PHE A 44 -9.22 -12.41 29.92
C PHE A 44 -8.67 -11.17 29.21
N GLU A 45 -7.38 -11.14 28.92
CA GLU A 45 -6.74 -10.04 28.19
C GLU A 45 -7.32 -9.89 26.77
N MET A 46 -7.72 -11.00 26.13
CA MET A 46 -8.38 -10.96 24.82
C MET A 46 -9.82 -10.47 24.92
N ALA A 47 -10.54 -10.82 25.99
CA ALA A 47 -11.88 -10.29 26.24
C ALA A 47 -11.86 -8.77 26.49
N ASP A 48 -10.91 -8.27 27.30
CA ASP A 48 -10.73 -6.84 27.55
C ASP A 48 -10.32 -6.08 26.26
N ALA A 49 -9.36 -6.63 25.49
CA ALA A 49 -8.94 -6.04 24.22
C ALA A 49 -10.07 -6.05 23.18
N GLY A 50 -10.86 -7.12 23.16
CA GLY A 50 -12.04 -7.27 22.32
C GLY A 50 -13.11 -6.22 22.61
N LEU A 51 -13.45 -6.04 23.89
CA LEU A 51 -14.39 -5.01 24.34
C LEU A 51 -13.92 -3.60 23.95
N LEU A 52 -12.64 -3.28 24.19
CA LEU A 52 -12.08 -1.99 23.79
C LEU A 52 -12.17 -1.77 22.28
N ARG A 53 -11.92 -2.82 21.48
CA ARG A 53 -11.99 -2.75 20.02
C ARG A 53 -13.43 -2.56 19.52
N LEU A 54 -14.40 -3.22 20.13
CA LEU A 54 -15.83 -3.02 19.85
C LEU A 54 -16.24 -1.58 20.15
N HIS A 55 -15.80 -1.03 21.29
CA HIS A 55 -16.05 0.37 21.64
C HIS A 55 -15.42 1.35 20.63
N SER A 56 -14.13 1.18 20.32
CA SER A 56 -13.44 2.00 19.32
C SER A 56 -14.08 1.92 17.93
N GLN A 57 -14.59 0.74 17.55
CA GLN A 57 -15.32 0.57 16.29
C GLN A 57 -16.62 1.38 16.30
N LEU A 58 -17.40 1.34 17.39
CA LEU A 58 -18.63 2.10 17.52
C LEU A 58 -18.38 3.61 17.45
N GLU A 59 -17.38 4.11 18.17
CA GLU A 59 -17.02 5.53 18.13
C GLU A 59 -16.54 5.95 16.73
N TRP A 60 -15.76 5.11 16.05
CA TRP A 60 -15.36 5.37 14.67
C TRP A 60 -16.56 5.42 13.71
N VAL A 61 -17.56 4.54 13.88
CA VAL A 61 -18.79 4.59 13.07
C VAL A 61 -19.53 5.92 13.26
N LYS A 62 -19.65 6.39 14.50
CA LYS A 62 -20.28 7.69 14.80
C LYS A 62 -19.51 8.84 14.15
N GLU A 63 -18.18 8.85 14.26
CA GLU A 63 -17.32 9.86 13.62
C GLU A 63 -17.51 9.89 12.10
N MET A 64 -17.58 8.72 11.45
CA MET A 64 -17.79 8.65 10.00
C MET A 64 -19.17 9.16 9.58
N LEU A 65 -20.21 8.94 10.40
CA LEU A 65 -21.54 9.48 10.16
C LEU A 65 -21.56 11.01 10.29
N GLU A 66 -20.87 11.56 11.30
CA GLU A 66 -20.76 13.00 11.51
C GLU A 66 -19.94 13.72 10.43
N CYS A 67 -18.89 13.08 9.92
CA CYS A 67 -18.00 13.64 8.90
C CYS A 67 -18.33 13.19 7.47
N ARG A 68 -19.52 12.61 7.23
CA ARG A 68 -19.97 12.14 5.91
C ARG A 68 -19.73 13.17 4.80
N ASP A 69 -20.06 14.44 5.06
CA ASP A 69 -19.99 15.50 4.05
C ASP A 69 -18.55 15.92 3.68
N LYS A 70 -17.55 15.46 4.44
CA LYS A 70 -16.12 15.69 4.17
C LYS A 70 -15.49 14.57 3.33
N LEU A 71 -16.20 13.46 3.15
CA LEU A 71 -15.73 12.30 2.40
C LEU A 71 -16.14 12.43 0.93
N ARG A 72 -15.37 11.82 0.03
CA ARG A 72 -15.74 11.75 -1.38
C ARG A 72 -17.03 10.95 -1.54
N CYS A 73 -17.82 11.28 -2.55
CA CYS A 73 -19.07 10.57 -2.86
C CYS A 73 -19.15 10.22 -4.35
N ASP A 74 -18.07 9.66 -4.87
CA ASP A 74 -18.00 9.26 -6.28
C ASP A 74 -18.82 7.99 -6.53
N PRO A 75 -19.48 7.87 -7.69
CA PRO A 75 -20.16 6.64 -8.11
C PRO A 75 -19.13 5.55 -8.49
N PRO A 76 -19.54 4.26 -8.54
CA PRO A 76 -18.67 3.14 -8.88
C PRO A 76 -17.87 3.30 -10.18
N ASP A 77 -18.45 3.94 -11.20
CA ASP A 77 -17.79 4.18 -12.49
C ASP A 77 -16.55 5.11 -12.39
N ASN A 78 -16.50 5.92 -11.33
CA ASN A 78 -15.42 6.87 -11.06
C ASN A 78 -14.53 6.41 -9.89
N TYR A 79 -14.62 5.15 -9.47
CA TYR A 79 -13.76 4.63 -8.42
C TYR A 79 -12.28 4.67 -8.80
N THR A 80 -11.48 5.23 -7.89
CA THR A 80 -10.02 5.22 -8.00
C THR A 80 -9.48 3.78 -7.94
N TYR A 81 -8.19 3.60 -8.23
CA TYR A 81 -7.51 2.32 -8.03
C TYR A 81 -7.70 1.77 -6.61
N HIS A 82 -7.57 2.62 -5.59
CA HIS A 82 -7.73 2.25 -4.18
C HIS A 82 -9.17 1.91 -3.81
N ASP A 83 -10.14 2.63 -4.36
CA ASP A 83 -11.57 2.36 -4.16
C ASP A 83 -11.93 0.97 -4.70
N ARG A 84 -11.48 0.64 -5.91
CA ARG A 84 -11.69 -0.68 -6.53
C ARG A 84 -11.00 -1.79 -5.74
N LEU A 85 -9.76 -1.56 -5.28
CA LEU A 85 -9.04 -2.53 -4.45
C LEU A 85 -9.77 -2.80 -3.13
N PHE A 86 -10.26 -1.76 -2.46
CA PHE A 86 -10.97 -1.91 -1.19
C PHE A 86 -12.32 -2.60 -1.37
N ALA A 87 -13.11 -2.21 -2.38
CA ALA A 87 -14.38 -2.87 -2.72
C ALA A 87 -14.17 -4.37 -3.01
N ASN A 88 -13.13 -4.70 -3.78
CA ASN A 88 -12.77 -6.07 -4.09
C ASN A 88 -12.32 -6.86 -2.85
N ARG A 89 -11.60 -6.21 -1.92
CA ARG A 89 -11.20 -6.82 -0.65
C ARG A 89 -12.41 -7.11 0.25
N ILE A 90 -13.40 -6.22 0.28
CA ILE A 90 -14.66 -6.46 1.00
C ILE A 90 -15.35 -7.72 0.44
N ASN A 91 -15.49 -7.83 -0.89
CA ASN A 91 -16.07 -9.02 -1.53
C ASN A 91 -15.33 -10.31 -1.15
N HIS A 92 -14.00 -10.30 -1.24
CA HIS A 92 -13.17 -11.45 -0.88
C HIS A 92 -13.34 -11.84 0.60
N LEU A 93 -13.37 -10.86 1.51
CA LEU A 93 -13.54 -11.13 2.93
C LEU A 93 -14.96 -11.61 3.27
N ILE A 94 -16.00 -11.17 2.55
CA ILE A 94 -17.34 -11.77 2.65
C ILE A 94 -17.28 -13.26 2.30
N GLN A 95 -16.64 -13.63 1.18
CA GLN A 95 -16.52 -15.04 0.74
C GLN A 95 -15.77 -15.90 1.77
N LEU A 96 -14.64 -15.42 2.28
CA LEU A 96 -13.88 -16.15 3.30
C LEU A 96 -14.66 -16.30 4.61
N THR A 97 -15.38 -15.25 5.02
CA THR A 97 -16.17 -15.27 6.25
C THR A 97 -17.35 -16.23 6.12
N ASP A 98 -18.03 -16.22 4.97
CA ASP A 98 -19.13 -17.14 4.64
C ASP A 98 -18.68 -18.61 4.69
N ALA A 99 -17.56 -18.93 4.03
CA ALA A 99 -16.95 -20.26 4.08
C ALA A 99 -16.58 -20.66 5.51
N SER A 100 -16.00 -19.74 6.30
CA SER A 100 -15.64 -20.01 7.69
C SER A 100 -16.86 -20.30 8.57
N TYR A 101 -17.96 -19.56 8.41
CA TYR A 101 -19.21 -19.87 9.12
C TYR A 101 -19.82 -21.19 8.66
N HIS A 102 -19.77 -21.51 7.36
CA HIS A 102 -20.24 -22.79 6.82
C HIS A 102 -19.50 -23.97 7.45
N ASP A 103 -18.17 -23.85 7.59
CA ASP A 103 -17.30 -24.87 8.19
C ASP A 103 -17.29 -24.83 9.73
N THR A 104 -18.08 -23.95 10.35
CA THR A 104 -18.16 -23.74 11.81
C THR A 104 -16.84 -23.30 12.46
N MET A 105 -15.98 -22.65 11.70
CA MET A 105 -14.70 -22.08 12.13
C MET A 105 -14.90 -20.64 12.60
N TYR A 106 -15.44 -20.46 13.82
CA TYR A 106 -15.84 -19.15 14.35
C TYR A 106 -14.68 -18.19 14.62
N ARG A 107 -13.49 -18.70 15.00
CA ARG A 107 -12.27 -17.90 15.16
C ARG A 107 -11.78 -17.41 13.81
N GLU A 108 -11.80 -18.23 12.76
CA GLU A 108 -11.45 -17.78 11.40
C GLU A 108 -12.52 -16.85 10.82
N ALA A 109 -13.80 -17.08 11.10
CA ALA A 109 -14.88 -16.16 10.73
C ALA A 109 -14.73 -14.80 11.43
N LEU A 110 -14.35 -14.79 12.71
CA LEU A 110 -14.04 -13.56 13.44
C LEU A 110 -12.80 -12.86 12.86
N LYS A 111 -11.76 -13.62 12.51
CA LYS A 111 -10.56 -13.10 11.87
C LYS A 111 -10.87 -12.40 10.56
N THR A 112 -11.57 -13.06 9.65
CA THR A 112 -11.86 -12.54 8.32
C THR A 112 -12.96 -11.47 8.32
N GLY A 113 -14.04 -11.69 9.07
CA GLY A 113 -15.21 -10.81 9.12
C GLY A 113 -15.06 -9.58 9.99
N PHE A 114 -14.09 -9.56 10.92
CA PHE A 114 -13.85 -8.42 11.81
C PHE A 114 -12.42 -7.88 11.69
N TYR A 115 -11.40 -8.65 12.04
CA TYR A 115 -10.02 -8.14 12.13
C TYR A 115 -9.41 -7.78 10.77
N ASP A 116 -9.50 -8.68 9.79
CA ASP A 116 -8.95 -8.45 8.45
C ASP A 116 -9.76 -7.38 7.69
N LEU A 117 -11.07 -7.32 7.92
CA LEU A 117 -11.93 -6.27 7.38
C LEU A 117 -11.52 -4.89 7.93
N GLN A 118 -11.25 -4.78 9.24
CA GLN A 118 -10.70 -3.56 9.85
C GLN A 118 -9.31 -3.22 9.28
N ALA A 119 -8.43 -4.20 9.09
CA ALA A 119 -7.12 -3.99 8.50
C ALA A 119 -7.21 -3.50 7.04
N ALA A 120 -8.16 -4.01 6.27
CA ALA A 120 -8.45 -3.55 4.92
C ALA A 120 -8.91 -2.09 4.90
N ARG A 121 -9.80 -1.70 5.82
CA ARG A 121 -10.25 -0.31 6.00
C ARG A 121 -9.07 0.60 6.36
N ASP A 122 -8.25 0.22 7.34
CA ASP A 122 -7.14 1.04 7.80
C ASP A 122 -6.11 1.24 6.67
N SER A 123 -5.85 0.19 5.90
CA SER A 123 -5.00 0.26 4.70
C SER A 123 -5.59 1.20 3.65
N TYR A 124 -6.90 1.12 3.39
CA TYR A 124 -7.59 1.99 2.45
C TYR A 124 -7.54 3.47 2.87
N ARG A 125 -7.74 3.76 4.16
CA ARG A 125 -7.57 5.11 4.73
C ARG A 125 -6.17 5.66 4.45
N ASP A 126 -5.14 4.87 4.77
CA ASP A 126 -3.75 5.33 4.66
C ASP A 126 -3.32 5.51 3.19
N LEU A 127 -3.81 4.65 2.30
CA LEU A 127 -3.54 4.72 0.86
C LEU A 127 -4.27 5.89 0.17
N THR A 128 -5.46 6.26 0.65
CA THR A 128 -6.27 7.35 0.05
C THR A 128 -6.03 8.71 0.69
N ALA A 129 -5.43 8.79 1.89
CA ALA A 129 -5.09 10.04 2.53
C ALA A 129 -4.33 11.03 1.61
N PRO A 130 -3.43 10.57 0.71
CA PRO A 130 -2.80 11.46 -0.27
C PRO A 130 -3.66 11.92 -1.44
N SER A 131 -4.74 11.20 -1.75
CA SER A 131 -5.44 11.22 -3.03
C SER A 131 -6.92 11.59 -2.86
N GLY A 132 -7.21 12.59 -2.02
CA GLY A 132 -8.57 13.08 -1.80
C GLY A 132 -9.38 12.31 -0.74
N GLY A 133 -8.78 11.33 -0.05
CA GLY A 133 -9.41 10.63 1.08
C GLY A 133 -10.37 9.51 0.67
N MET A 134 -11.07 8.97 1.68
CA MET A 134 -11.97 7.83 1.54
C MET A 134 -13.29 8.22 0.87
N ASN A 135 -13.92 7.25 0.18
CA ASN A 135 -15.24 7.39 -0.41
C ASN A 135 -16.33 6.92 0.56
N TRP A 136 -17.33 7.78 0.82
CA TRP A 136 -18.43 7.52 1.74
C TRP A 136 -19.25 6.28 1.36
N ASN A 137 -19.55 6.05 0.08
CA ASN A 137 -20.36 4.92 -0.36
C ASN A 137 -19.67 3.59 0.01
N LEU A 138 -18.35 3.52 -0.16
CA LEU A 138 -17.55 2.37 0.25
C LEU A 138 -17.44 2.23 1.76
N ILE A 139 -17.29 3.34 2.49
CA ILE A 139 -17.24 3.31 3.96
C ILE A 139 -18.58 2.87 4.55
N ARG A 140 -19.71 3.41 4.06
CA ARG A 140 -21.05 2.97 4.45
C ARG A 140 -21.23 1.48 4.19
N ARG A 141 -20.84 1.01 3.00
CA ARG A 141 -20.89 -0.42 2.65
C ARG A 141 -20.03 -1.27 3.58
N PHE A 142 -18.81 -0.84 3.89
CA PHE A 142 -17.94 -1.51 4.85
C PHE A 142 -18.60 -1.62 6.23
N ILE A 143 -19.19 -0.54 6.75
CA ILE A 143 -19.85 -0.54 8.07
C ILE A 143 -21.02 -1.51 8.07
N GLU A 144 -21.84 -1.49 7.02
CA GLU A 144 -23.00 -2.36 6.86
C GLU A 144 -22.59 -3.84 6.79
N VAL A 145 -21.63 -4.17 5.92
CA VAL A 145 -21.07 -5.53 5.79
C VAL A 145 -20.48 -6.00 7.12
N GLN A 146 -19.68 -5.17 7.78
CA GLN A 146 -19.06 -5.54 9.05
C GLN A 146 -20.11 -5.84 10.13
N ALA A 147 -21.17 -5.04 10.23
CA ALA A 147 -22.26 -5.28 11.17
C ALA A 147 -22.96 -6.62 10.88
N LEU A 148 -23.23 -6.92 9.61
CA LEU A 148 -23.87 -8.18 9.22
C LEU A 148 -22.98 -9.40 9.51
N LEU A 149 -21.69 -9.34 9.16
CA LEU A 149 -20.74 -10.44 9.39
C LEU A 149 -20.47 -10.69 10.88
N LEU A 150 -20.52 -9.64 11.71
CA LEU A 150 -20.30 -9.70 13.15
C LEU A 150 -21.55 -10.11 13.94
N CYS A 151 -22.75 -9.89 13.40
CA CYS A 151 -24.03 -10.12 14.09
C CYS A 151 -24.16 -11.51 14.76
N PRO A 152 -23.74 -12.64 14.14
CA PRO A 152 -23.80 -13.95 14.78
C PRO A 152 -22.99 -14.03 16.09
N ILE A 153 -21.90 -13.26 16.20
CA ILE A 153 -21.00 -13.25 17.35
C ILE A 153 -21.38 -12.14 18.34
N CYS A 154 -21.54 -10.90 17.87
CA CYS A 154 -21.87 -9.73 18.70
C CYS A 154 -23.16 -9.06 18.22
N PRO A 155 -24.33 -9.62 18.54
CA PRO A 155 -25.61 -9.14 18.01
C PRO A 155 -26.02 -7.76 18.53
N HIS A 156 -25.71 -7.42 19.78
CA HIS A 156 -26.23 -6.18 20.39
C HIS A 156 -25.59 -4.93 19.81
N ILE A 157 -24.27 -4.94 19.63
CA ILE A 157 -23.55 -3.84 18.98
C ILE A 157 -23.85 -3.79 17.47
N SER A 158 -24.04 -4.94 16.82
CA SER A 158 -24.37 -5.00 15.40
C SER A 158 -25.77 -4.40 15.14
N GLU A 159 -26.76 -4.72 15.98
CA GLU A 159 -28.10 -4.10 15.96
C GLU A 159 -28.01 -2.58 16.17
N HIS A 160 -27.17 -2.14 17.13
CA HIS A 160 -27.00 -0.71 17.38
C HIS A 160 -26.37 0.02 16.18
N ILE A 161 -25.33 -0.55 15.56
CA ILE A 161 -24.70 -0.01 14.35
C ILE A 161 -25.70 0.01 13.18
N TRP A 162 -26.49 -1.04 13.01
CA TRP A 162 -27.53 -1.14 11.98
C TRP A 162 -28.54 0.00 12.08
N ALA A 163 -29.03 0.26 13.29
CA ALA A 163 -29.93 1.38 13.56
C ALA A 163 -29.25 2.75 13.33
N LEU A 164 -27.96 2.90 13.69
CA LEU A 164 -27.20 4.14 13.45
C LEU A 164 -27.03 4.45 11.96
N LEU A 165 -26.95 3.43 11.09
CA LEU A 165 -26.93 3.61 9.64
C LEU A 165 -28.28 4.07 9.05
N GLY A 166 -29.34 4.10 9.87
CA GLY A 166 -30.70 4.44 9.45
C GLY A 166 -31.39 3.32 8.68
N ASN A 167 -30.93 2.07 8.82
CA ASN A 167 -31.59 0.93 8.19
C ASN A 167 -32.92 0.62 8.91
N GLU A 168 -33.93 0.22 8.14
CA GLU A 168 -35.24 -0.15 8.67
C GLU A 168 -35.24 -1.60 9.17
N GLY A 169 -36.06 -1.87 10.20
CA GLY A 169 -36.16 -3.20 10.81
C GLY A 169 -34.96 -3.58 11.69
N SER A 170 -35.01 -4.80 12.23
CA SER A 170 -33.91 -5.35 13.04
C SER A 170 -32.89 -6.04 12.12
N ILE A 171 -31.59 -5.98 12.46
CA ILE A 171 -30.54 -6.72 11.76
C ILE A 171 -30.79 -8.24 11.81
N MET A 172 -31.57 -8.71 12.78
CA MET A 172 -31.97 -10.11 12.92
C MET A 172 -32.80 -10.63 11.74
N GLU A 173 -33.46 -9.73 11.01
CA GLU A 173 -34.24 -10.04 9.80
C GLU A 173 -33.45 -9.76 8.51
N ALA A 174 -32.24 -9.21 8.63
CA ALA A 174 -31.40 -8.89 7.50
C ALA A 174 -30.84 -10.15 6.82
N ARG A 175 -30.58 -10.04 5.52
CA ARG A 175 -29.93 -11.10 4.75
C ARG A 175 -28.42 -11.02 4.91
N TRP A 176 -27.75 -12.16 4.70
CA TRP A 176 -26.31 -12.22 4.56
C TRP A 176 -25.82 -11.24 3.46
N PRO A 177 -24.69 -10.53 3.65
CA PRO A 177 -24.22 -9.53 2.69
C PRO A 177 -23.93 -10.17 1.34
N SER A 178 -24.47 -9.56 0.28
CA SER A 178 -24.24 -10.00 -1.10
C SER A 178 -22.94 -9.44 -1.67
N LEU A 179 -22.34 -10.20 -2.58
CA LEU A 179 -21.19 -9.76 -3.37
C LEU A 179 -21.62 -8.75 -4.44
N GLU A 180 -20.93 -7.61 -4.52
CA GLU A 180 -21.09 -6.66 -5.61
C GLU A 180 -20.01 -6.94 -6.66
N GLY A 181 -20.24 -7.96 -7.48
CA GLY A 181 -19.31 -8.41 -8.54
C GLY A 181 -18.38 -9.54 -8.11
N GLU A 182 -17.63 -10.05 -9.10
CA GLU A 182 -16.66 -11.13 -8.89
C GLU A 182 -15.38 -10.62 -8.23
N VAL A 183 -14.75 -11.50 -7.45
CA VAL A 183 -13.47 -11.20 -6.80
C VAL A 183 -12.35 -11.25 -7.85
N ASN A 184 -11.65 -10.13 -8.00
CA ASN A 184 -10.49 -10.03 -8.87
C ASN A 184 -9.21 -10.39 -8.10
N GLU A 185 -8.76 -11.63 -8.26
CA GLU A 185 -7.55 -12.16 -7.61
C GLU A 185 -6.27 -11.37 -7.97
N THR A 186 -6.14 -10.91 -9.21
CA THR A 186 -4.96 -10.15 -9.64
C THR A 186 -4.85 -8.82 -8.91
N LEU A 187 -5.98 -8.13 -8.72
CA LEU A 187 -6.03 -6.86 -8.00
C LEU A 187 -5.71 -7.04 -6.50
N LEU A 188 -6.17 -8.14 -5.88
CA LEU A 188 -5.80 -8.45 -4.48
C LEU A 188 -4.30 -8.67 -4.34
N LYS A 189 -3.70 -9.45 -5.25
CA LYS A 189 -2.26 -9.71 -5.29
C LYS A 189 -1.45 -8.43 -5.47
N GLU A 190 -1.89 -7.53 -6.34
CA GLU A 190 -1.28 -6.21 -6.55
C GLU A 190 -1.31 -5.37 -5.26
N GLY A 191 -2.46 -5.33 -4.57
CA GLY A 191 -2.62 -4.63 -3.30
C GLY A 191 -1.76 -5.22 -2.16
N ASP A 192 -1.72 -6.55 -2.05
CA ASP A 192 -0.93 -7.25 -1.02
C ASP A 192 0.57 -7.04 -1.25
N TYR A 193 0.99 -7.06 -2.52
CA TYR A 193 2.36 -6.69 -2.91
C TYR A 193 2.68 -5.27 -2.46
N LEU A 194 1.84 -4.28 -2.79
CA LEU A 194 2.07 -2.87 -2.44
C LEU A 194 2.25 -2.68 -0.92
N LEU A 195 1.37 -3.26 -0.10
CA LEU A 195 1.42 -3.13 1.36
C LEU A 195 2.66 -3.83 1.95
N THR A 196 2.99 -5.03 1.45
CA THR A 196 4.17 -5.78 1.87
C THR A 196 5.45 -5.02 1.52
N THR A 197 5.56 -4.53 0.29
CA THR A 197 6.70 -3.74 -0.17
C THR A 197 6.87 -2.44 0.61
N ALA A 198 5.78 -1.71 0.88
CA ALA A 198 5.82 -0.51 1.72
C ALA A 198 6.33 -0.82 3.14
N HIS A 199 5.89 -1.94 3.73
CA HIS A 199 6.41 -2.39 5.03
C HIS A 199 7.91 -2.73 4.97
N GLU A 200 8.34 -3.50 3.97
CA GLU A 200 9.75 -3.86 3.78
C GLU A 200 10.65 -2.63 3.62
N PHE A 201 10.18 -1.60 2.90
CA PHE A 201 10.91 -0.35 2.74
C PHE A 201 11.10 0.37 4.07
N ARG A 202 10.04 0.45 4.90
CA ARG A 202 10.12 1.04 6.25
C ARG A 202 11.09 0.27 7.16
N VAL A 203 11.03 -1.07 7.13
CA VAL A 203 11.93 -1.93 7.92
C VAL A 203 13.37 -1.73 7.49
N ARG A 204 13.64 -1.64 6.17
CA ARG A 204 14.98 -1.44 5.63
C ARG A 204 15.54 -0.06 5.97
N LEU A 205 14.71 0.99 5.89
CA LEU A 205 15.09 2.34 6.31
C LEU A 205 15.46 2.36 7.80
N ARG A 206 14.64 1.75 8.66
CA ARG A 206 14.92 1.65 10.10
C ARG A 206 16.22 0.93 10.38
N LYS A 207 16.43 -0.26 9.79
CA LYS A 207 17.68 -1.02 9.93
C LYS A 207 18.91 -0.22 9.50
N MET A 208 18.79 0.55 8.41
CA MET A 208 19.88 1.42 7.95
C MET A 208 20.18 2.50 9.01
N MET A 209 19.17 3.14 9.57
CA MET A 209 19.32 4.14 10.63
C MET A 209 19.97 3.55 11.89
N ASP A 210 19.49 2.39 12.37
CA ASP A 210 20.05 1.70 13.54
C ASP A 210 21.56 1.38 13.37
N ILE A 211 21.97 0.98 12.15
CA ILE A 211 23.38 0.71 11.84
C ILE A 211 24.20 2.00 11.85
N ARG A 212 23.67 3.11 11.32
CA ARG A 212 24.35 4.41 11.32
C ARG A 212 24.52 4.94 12.75
N GLU A 213 23.51 4.79 13.59
CA GLU A 213 23.57 5.20 14.99
C GLU A 213 24.66 4.43 15.74
N LYS A 214 24.72 3.11 15.58
CA LYS A 214 25.76 2.26 16.20
C LYS A 214 27.17 2.59 15.74
N LYS A 215 27.35 3.11 14.52
CA LYS A 215 28.65 3.50 13.96
C LYS A 215 29.04 4.94 14.29
N SER A 216 28.12 5.77 14.78
CA SER A 216 28.39 7.16 15.18
C SER A 216 29.12 7.16 16.53
N SER A 217 30.45 7.26 16.48
CA SER A 217 31.32 7.34 17.66
C SER A 217 31.26 8.68 18.40
N THR A 218 30.52 9.67 17.89
CA THR A 218 30.53 11.07 18.37
C THR A 218 29.21 11.54 18.98
N GLY A 219 28.25 10.64 19.23
CA GLY A 219 26.98 10.98 19.89
C GLY A 219 26.05 11.90 19.08
N LYS A 220 26.43 12.27 17.85
CA LYS A 220 25.57 13.00 16.92
C LYS A 220 24.67 12.00 16.19
N VAL A 221 23.35 12.26 16.25
CA VAL A 221 22.34 11.49 15.50
C VAL A 221 22.68 11.61 14.00
N PRO A 222 22.88 10.49 13.28
CA PRO A 222 23.17 10.54 11.86
C PRO A 222 21.98 11.16 11.10
N PRO A 223 22.23 12.01 10.09
CA PRO A 223 21.15 12.64 9.34
C PRO A 223 20.27 11.58 8.67
N ARG A 224 18.95 11.81 8.70
CA ARG A 224 17.98 10.95 8.03
C ARG A 224 18.15 11.08 6.51
N PRO A 225 18.10 9.98 5.75
CA PRO A 225 18.08 10.06 4.29
C PRO A 225 16.92 10.92 3.81
N GLU A 226 17.17 11.80 2.84
CA GLU A 226 16.15 12.65 2.24
C GLU A 226 15.59 12.07 0.93
N TYR A 227 16.30 11.14 0.31
CA TYR A 227 15.99 10.60 -1.00
C TYR A 227 16.02 9.08 -1.01
N GLY A 228 15.26 8.48 -1.94
CA GLY A 228 15.28 7.03 -2.16
C GLY A 228 15.21 6.66 -3.65
N VAL A 229 15.84 5.54 -4.01
CA VAL A 229 15.72 4.91 -5.32
C VAL A 229 15.29 3.45 -5.11
N VAL A 230 14.19 3.06 -5.73
CA VAL A 230 13.66 1.71 -5.76
C VAL A 230 14.03 1.06 -7.08
N TYR A 231 14.77 -0.03 -7.00
CA TYR A 231 15.15 -0.82 -8.17
C TYR A 231 14.17 -1.97 -8.36
N VAL A 232 13.57 -2.05 -9.56
CA VAL A 232 12.60 -3.08 -9.96
C VAL A 232 13.20 -3.92 -11.08
N ALA A 233 13.18 -5.24 -10.94
CA ALA A 233 13.63 -6.16 -11.97
C ALA A 233 12.43 -6.65 -12.80
N GLN A 234 12.51 -6.53 -14.12
CA GLN A 234 11.47 -7.06 -15.03
C GLN A 234 11.58 -8.58 -15.22
N GLU A 235 12.81 -9.10 -15.23
CA GLU A 235 13.10 -10.52 -15.36
C GLU A 235 13.96 -11.01 -14.21
N TYR A 236 13.79 -12.28 -13.86
CA TYR A 236 14.71 -12.96 -12.96
C TYR A 236 16.14 -12.99 -13.53
N PRO A 237 17.17 -12.81 -12.69
CA PRO A 237 18.56 -13.08 -13.06
C PRO A 237 18.72 -14.45 -13.73
N PRO A 238 19.67 -14.62 -14.68
CA PRO A 238 19.79 -15.85 -15.48
C PRO A 238 19.86 -17.15 -14.66
N TRP A 239 20.58 -17.12 -13.54
CA TRP A 239 20.70 -18.28 -12.64
C TRP A 239 19.39 -18.61 -11.91
N GLN A 240 18.59 -17.60 -11.55
CA GLN A 240 17.28 -17.80 -10.92
C GLN A 240 16.25 -18.32 -11.93
N LYS A 241 16.26 -17.78 -13.16
CA LYS A 241 15.40 -18.25 -14.26
C LYS A 241 15.64 -19.73 -14.57
N LEU A 242 16.91 -20.13 -14.64
CA LEU A 242 17.28 -21.54 -14.82
C LEU A 242 16.84 -22.41 -13.64
N ALA A 243 17.05 -21.94 -12.40
CA ALA A 243 16.62 -22.66 -11.20
C ALA A 243 15.09 -22.85 -11.17
N LEU A 244 14.30 -21.81 -11.45
CA LEU A 244 12.84 -21.87 -11.51
C LEU A 244 12.35 -22.83 -12.59
N THR A 245 12.96 -22.79 -13.78
CA THR A 245 12.63 -23.72 -14.88
C THR A 245 12.87 -25.17 -14.47
N LYS A 246 13.99 -25.46 -13.80
CA LYS A 246 14.29 -26.80 -13.28
C LYS A 246 13.38 -27.22 -12.14
N LEU A 247 13.01 -26.31 -11.24
CA LEU A 247 12.03 -26.58 -10.20
C LEU A 247 10.64 -26.89 -10.79
N ARG A 248 10.24 -26.20 -11.87
CA ARG A 248 8.99 -26.46 -12.60
C ARG A 248 9.02 -27.82 -13.30
N GLU A 249 10.13 -28.18 -13.93
CA GLU A 249 10.34 -29.54 -14.49
C GLU A 249 10.23 -30.63 -13.41
N LEU A 250 10.78 -30.39 -12.22
CA LEU A 250 10.70 -31.33 -11.10
C LEU A 250 9.28 -31.45 -10.54
N LEU A 251 8.56 -30.33 -10.43
CA LEU A 251 7.16 -30.33 -9.97
C LEU A 251 6.26 -31.13 -10.92
N ASN A 252 6.43 -30.94 -12.24
CA ASN A 252 5.68 -31.67 -13.26
C ASN A 252 5.96 -33.19 -13.25
N LYS A 253 7.14 -33.60 -12.80
CA LYS A 253 7.54 -35.03 -12.73
C LYS A 253 7.10 -35.72 -11.43
N ALA A 254 6.82 -34.97 -10.38
CA ALA A 254 6.63 -35.50 -9.02
C ALA A 254 5.20 -35.29 -8.48
N GLU A 255 4.19 -35.19 -9.37
CA GLU A 255 2.76 -35.06 -9.05
C GLU A 255 2.50 -34.15 -7.84
N ASN A 256 2.69 -32.84 -8.01
CA ASN A 256 2.35 -31.77 -7.05
C ASN A 256 3.25 -31.57 -5.82
N SER A 257 4.39 -32.26 -5.67
CA SER A 257 5.32 -31.96 -4.58
C SER A 257 6.77 -31.82 -5.04
N LEU A 258 7.47 -30.81 -4.50
CA LEU A 258 8.91 -30.66 -4.75
C LEU A 258 9.71 -31.71 -3.95
N PRO A 259 10.67 -32.43 -4.57
CA PRO A 259 11.50 -33.42 -3.89
C PRO A 259 12.31 -32.87 -2.72
N GLU A 260 12.92 -33.74 -1.91
CA GLU A 260 13.81 -33.33 -0.82
C GLU A 260 14.95 -32.41 -1.30
N ASN A 261 15.42 -31.54 -0.40
CA ASN A 261 16.48 -30.56 -0.70
C ASN A 261 17.76 -31.21 -1.25
N LYS A 262 18.03 -32.48 -0.88
CA LYS A 262 19.16 -33.26 -1.40
C LYS A 262 19.04 -33.51 -2.91
N VAL A 263 17.90 -34.04 -3.35
CA VAL A 263 17.62 -34.35 -4.76
C VAL A 263 17.64 -33.07 -5.60
N ILE A 264 17.05 -31.99 -5.10
CA ILE A 264 17.08 -30.69 -5.78
C ILE A 264 18.53 -30.21 -5.92
N SER A 265 19.35 -30.32 -4.87
CA SER A 265 20.75 -29.89 -4.93
C SER A 265 21.56 -30.70 -5.94
N GLU A 266 21.29 -32.00 -6.11
CA GLU A 266 21.99 -32.86 -7.07
C GLU A 266 21.62 -32.53 -8.51
N VAL A 267 20.35 -32.21 -8.78
CA VAL A 267 19.88 -31.79 -10.10
C VAL A 267 20.45 -30.43 -10.47
N LEU A 268 20.41 -29.46 -9.55
CA LEU A 268 20.89 -28.11 -9.80
C LEU A 268 22.42 -28.05 -9.93
N LYS A 269 23.16 -28.94 -9.26
CA LYS A 269 24.62 -29.08 -9.40
C LYS A 269 25.08 -29.55 -10.78
N LYS A 270 24.20 -30.09 -11.63
CA LYS A 270 24.57 -30.52 -12.98
C LYS A 270 24.77 -29.35 -13.94
N GLU A 271 24.20 -28.18 -13.64
CA GLU A 271 24.31 -26.97 -14.45
C GLU A 271 25.47 -26.08 -14.00
N ASP A 272 26.40 -25.78 -14.90
CA ASP A 272 27.62 -25.03 -14.58
C ASP A 272 27.34 -23.60 -14.10
N LEU A 273 26.29 -22.94 -14.62
CA LEU A 273 25.86 -21.61 -14.19
C LEU A 273 25.36 -21.58 -12.73
N LEU A 274 24.79 -22.67 -12.23
CA LEU A 274 24.25 -22.75 -10.87
C LEU A 274 25.33 -23.10 -9.84
N LYS A 275 26.41 -23.80 -10.25
CA LYS A 275 27.55 -24.14 -9.39
C LYS A 275 28.18 -22.89 -8.77
N THR A 276 28.33 -21.83 -9.56
CA THR A 276 28.94 -20.56 -9.12
C THR A 276 28.11 -19.85 -8.04
N HIS A 277 26.79 -20.04 -8.05
CA HIS A 277 25.86 -19.35 -7.14
C HIS A 277 25.28 -20.27 -6.04
N MET A 278 25.89 -21.43 -5.78
CA MET A 278 25.33 -22.45 -4.87
C MET A 278 24.99 -21.96 -3.46
N LYS A 279 25.78 -21.03 -2.90
CA LYS A 279 25.50 -20.44 -1.57
C LYS A 279 24.21 -19.63 -1.54
N LYS A 280 23.84 -18.98 -2.65
CA LYS A 280 22.60 -18.19 -2.80
C LYS A 280 21.42 -19.05 -3.25
N LEU A 281 21.70 -20.14 -3.99
CA LEU A 281 20.70 -21.00 -4.59
C LEU A 281 19.87 -21.80 -3.57
N MET A 282 20.47 -22.39 -2.54
CA MET A 282 19.70 -23.17 -1.55
C MET A 282 18.73 -22.31 -0.73
N PRO A 283 19.12 -21.12 -0.22
CA PRO A 283 18.16 -20.17 0.36
C PRO A 283 17.03 -19.79 -0.60
N PHE A 284 17.35 -19.59 -1.89
CA PHE A 284 16.35 -19.29 -2.92
C PHE A 284 15.37 -20.46 -3.11
N VAL A 285 15.85 -21.70 -3.23
CA VAL A 285 14.99 -22.89 -3.33
C VAL A 285 14.09 -23.04 -2.10
N GLN A 286 14.62 -22.81 -0.91
CA GLN A 286 13.84 -22.87 0.32
C GLN A 286 12.73 -21.80 0.34
N TYR A 287 13.06 -20.59 -0.10
CA TYR A 287 12.08 -19.51 -0.26
C TYR A 287 10.99 -19.86 -1.28
N ILE A 288 11.36 -20.45 -2.42
CA ILE A 288 10.39 -20.91 -3.43
C ILE A 288 9.51 -22.03 -2.89
N LYS A 289 10.04 -22.97 -2.10
CA LYS A 289 9.24 -24.00 -1.43
C LYS A 289 8.20 -23.42 -0.47
N GLN A 290 8.60 -22.45 0.34
CA GLN A 290 7.68 -21.72 1.22
C GLN A 290 6.63 -20.94 0.41
N SER A 291 7.05 -20.34 -0.70
CA SER A 291 6.14 -19.61 -1.59
C SER A 291 5.17 -20.57 -2.30
N LEU A 292 5.61 -21.78 -2.66
CA LEU A 292 4.77 -22.82 -3.27
C LEU A 292 3.71 -23.33 -2.30
N SER A 293 4.02 -23.46 -0.99
CA SER A 293 3.02 -23.87 0.01
C SER A 293 1.93 -22.83 0.25
N VAL A 294 2.19 -21.56 -0.06
CA VAL A 294 1.23 -20.46 0.16
C VAL A 294 0.51 -20.08 -1.14
N LYS A 295 1.24 -19.92 -2.24
CA LYS A 295 0.74 -19.40 -3.52
C LYS A 295 0.52 -20.49 -4.58
N GLY A 296 0.80 -21.74 -4.27
CA GLY A 296 0.71 -22.84 -5.23
C GLY A 296 1.69 -22.69 -6.40
N THR A 297 1.30 -23.20 -7.56
CA THR A 297 2.14 -23.29 -8.78
C THR A 297 2.60 -21.93 -9.31
N GLU A 298 1.89 -20.85 -9.00
CA GLU A 298 2.24 -19.48 -9.39
C GLU A 298 3.58 -19.01 -8.80
N ALA A 299 4.02 -19.61 -7.69
CA ALA A 299 5.33 -19.31 -7.09
C ALA A 299 6.51 -19.64 -8.03
N LEU A 300 6.29 -20.42 -9.08
CA LEU A 300 7.27 -20.82 -10.08
C LEU A 300 7.16 -20.05 -11.39
N ASP A 301 6.25 -19.07 -11.47
CA ASP A 301 6.12 -18.27 -12.67
C ASP A 301 7.28 -17.29 -12.83
N LEU A 302 7.71 -17.13 -14.07
CA LEU A 302 8.85 -16.29 -14.44
C LEU A 302 8.48 -14.80 -14.44
N THR A 303 7.19 -14.49 -14.48
CA THR A 303 6.63 -13.14 -14.55
C THR A 303 5.51 -13.02 -13.53
N LEU A 304 5.36 -11.83 -12.96
CA LEU A 304 4.22 -11.51 -12.11
C LEU A 304 2.93 -11.39 -12.95
N SER A 305 1.79 -11.60 -12.30
CA SER A 305 0.46 -11.44 -12.93
C SER A 305 0.05 -9.98 -13.16
N PHE A 306 0.81 -9.03 -12.64
CA PHE A 306 0.59 -7.59 -12.74
C PHE A 306 1.91 -6.85 -13.02
N ASP A 307 1.81 -5.60 -13.48
CA ASP A 307 2.98 -4.75 -13.73
C ASP A 307 3.47 -4.10 -12.45
N GLU A 308 4.59 -4.60 -11.93
CA GLU A 308 5.24 -4.14 -10.71
C GLU A 308 5.62 -2.65 -10.76
N LYS A 309 6.16 -2.20 -11.91
CA LYS A 309 6.64 -0.83 -12.06
C LYS A 309 5.46 0.13 -12.07
N LEU A 310 4.40 -0.18 -12.81
CA LEU A 310 3.20 0.65 -12.85
C LEU A 310 2.50 0.72 -11.49
N THR A 311 2.42 -0.41 -10.78
CA THR A 311 1.84 -0.48 -9.43
C THR A 311 2.57 0.48 -8.48
N LEU A 312 3.91 0.42 -8.44
CA LEU A 312 4.69 1.27 -7.56
C LEU A 312 4.63 2.75 -7.98
N LEU A 313 4.63 3.04 -9.30
CA LEU A 313 4.52 4.41 -9.83
C LEU A 313 3.16 5.05 -9.48
N GLY A 314 2.06 4.30 -9.62
CA GLY A 314 0.73 4.78 -9.26
C GLY A 314 0.59 5.11 -7.76
N ASN A 315 1.47 4.55 -6.93
CA ASN A 315 1.45 4.69 -5.48
C ASN A 315 2.65 5.46 -4.91
N LEU A 316 3.39 6.18 -5.77
CA LEU A 316 4.64 6.84 -5.41
C LEU A 316 4.45 7.88 -4.30
N ASN A 317 3.35 8.64 -4.33
CA ASN A 317 3.04 9.67 -3.34
C ASN A 317 2.85 9.05 -1.93
N TYR A 318 2.09 7.96 -1.85
CA TYR A 318 1.94 7.20 -0.61
C TYR A 318 3.27 6.67 -0.09
N LEU A 319 4.06 6.01 -0.94
CA LEU A 319 5.36 5.45 -0.57
C LEU A 319 6.34 6.51 -0.07
N THR A 320 6.40 7.66 -0.75
CA THR A 320 7.27 8.79 -0.40
C THR A 320 6.91 9.37 0.96
N ARG A 321 5.63 9.64 1.21
CA ARG A 321 5.13 10.16 2.50
C ARG A 321 5.31 9.16 3.63
N SER A 322 5.01 7.91 3.37
CA SER A 322 5.17 6.80 4.31
C SER A 322 6.62 6.61 4.78
N LEU A 323 7.60 6.89 3.91
CA LEU A 323 9.03 6.82 4.25
C LEU A 323 9.59 8.14 4.78
N ASP A 324 8.81 9.22 4.72
CA ASP A 324 9.18 10.59 5.07
C ASP A 324 10.42 11.04 4.28
N LEU A 325 10.37 10.83 2.96
CA LEU A 325 11.40 11.23 2.00
C LEU A 325 10.92 12.47 1.24
N LYS A 326 11.85 13.29 0.75
CA LYS A 326 11.54 14.40 -0.17
C LYS A 326 11.13 13.88 -1.55
N GLU A 327 11.88 12.91 -2.06
CA GLU A 327 11.58 12.28 -3.35
C GLU A 327 11.99 10.79 -3.35
N LEU A 328 11.20 10.00 -4.06
CA LEU A 328 11.43 8.59 -4.30
C LEU A 328 11.41 8.35 -5.82
N TRP A 329 12.41 7.63 -6.35
CA TRP A 329 12.44 7.24 -7.77
C TRP A 329 12.26 5.74 -7.92
N ILE A 330 11.61 5.32 -9.00
CA ILE A 330 11.50 3.91 -9.39
C ILE A 330 12.23 3.73 -10.71
N VAL A 331 13.27 2.91 -10.70
CA VAL A 331 14.16 2.68 -11.85
C VAL A 331 14.29 1.19 -12.13
N ASN A 332 14.69 0.84 -13.36
CA ASN A 332 14.95 -0.55 -13.69
C ASN A 332 16.23 -1.02 -12.98
N ALA A 333 16.23 -2.23 -12.43
CA ALA A 333 17.40 -2.84 -11.81
C ALA A 333 18.62 -2.87 -12.75
N ALA A 334 18.42 -2.98 -14.08
CA ALA A 334 19.50 -2.94 -15.06
C ALA A 334 20.29 -1.62 -15.06
N GLU A 335 19.67 -0.51 -14.66
CA GLU A 335 20.29 0.82 -14.59
C GLU A 335 21.08 1.04 -13.29
N ALA A 336 21.02 0.12 -12.32
CA ALA A 336 21.68 0.26 -11.04
C ALA A 336 23.20 0.35 -11.16
N THR A 337 23.87 1.32 -10.52
CA THR A 337 25.34 1.42 -10.56
C THR A 337 26.02 0.27 -9.81
N ASP A 338 25.38 -0.26 -8.76
CA ASP A 338 25.92 -1.36 -7.96
C ASP A 338 25.60 -2.73 -8.60
N PRO A 339 26.61 -3.53 -8.99
CA PRO A 339 26.40 -4.85 -9.58
C PRO A 339 25.66 -5.81 -8.64
N LYS A 340 25.73 -5.62 -7.32
CA LYS A 340 25.00 -6.46 -6.35
C LYS A 340 23.50 -6.30 -6.50
N ILE A 341 23.02 -5.07 -6.76
CA ILE A 341 21.60 -4.81 -6.97
C ILE A 341 21.12 -5.50 -8.24
N ARG A 342 21.93 -5.48 -9.31
CA ARG A 342 21.61 -6.16 -10.58
C ARG A 342 21.50 -7.68 -10.43
N GLU A 343 22.32 -8.28 -9.56
CA GLU A 343 22.32 -9.73 -9.34
C GLU A 343 21.28 -10.21 -8.32
N GLU A 344 20.88 -9.35 -7.37
CA GLU A 344 20.01 -9.74 -6.25
C GLU A 344 18.56 -9.26 -6.41
N CYS A 345 18.32 -8.22 -7.21
CA CYS A 345 16.97 -7.76 -7.49
C CYS A 345 16.22 -8.78 -8.35
N GLN A 346 15.00 -9.10 -7.94
CA GLN A 346 14.15 -10.08 -8.61
C GLN A 346 12.70 -9.56 -8.62
N PRO A 347 11.88 -9.97 -9.60
CA PRO A 347 10.47 -9.59 -9.65
C PRO A 347 9.75 -9.88 -8.33
N GLY A 348 8.97 -8.91 -7.86
CA GLY A 348 8.19 -8.99 -6.62
C GLY A 348 9.01 -8.75 -5.35
N LYS A 349 10.32 -8.48 -5.47
CA LYS A 349 11.19 -8.06 -4.35
C LYS A 349 12.06 -6.89 -4.78
N PRO A 350 11.47 -5.68 -4.90
CA PRO A 350 12.22 -4.51 -5.29
C PRO A 350 13.19 -4.11 -4.17
N ILE A 351 14.35 -3.56 -4.55
CA ILE A 351 15.39 -3.17 -3.59
C ILE A 351 15.39 -1.64 -3.45
N PRO A 352 15.07 -1.07 -2.27
CA PRO A 352 15.22 0.35 -2.04
C PRO A 352 16.64 0.67 -1.54
N VAL A 353 17.18 1.77 -2.05
CA VAL A 353 18.44 2.39 -1.61
C VAL A 353 18.13 3.83 -1.20
N PHE A 354 18.54 4.20 0.01
CA PHE A 354 18.29 5.53 0.57
C PHE A 354 19.59 6.35 0.61
N SER A 355 19.49 7.64 0.28
CA SER A 355 20.64 8.55 0.20
C SER A 355 20.30 9.94 0.71
N GLU A 356 21.33 10.70 1.06
CA GLU A 356 21.23 12.12 1.40
C GLU A 356 21.29 13.02 0.17
N THR A 357 21.93 12.54 -0.89
CA THR A 357 22.00 13.25 -2.17
C THR A 357 20.93 12.75 -3.12
N ALA A 358 20.42 13.66 -3.95
CA ALA A 358 19.51 13.32 -5.02
C ALA A 358 20.18 12.35 -6.01
N HIS A 359 19.40 11.42 -6.54
CA HIS A 359 19.87 10.46 -7.55
C HIS A 359 20.07 11.14 -8.91
N LYS A 360 19.20 12.09 -9.24
CA LYS A 360 19.21 12.83 -10.49
C LYS A 360 19.75 14.26 -10.28
N PRO A 361 20.41 14.85 -11.30
CA PRO A 361 20.75 16.28 -11.25
C PRO A 361 19.47 17.10 -11.20
N TRP A 362 19.54 18.26 -10.54
CA TRP A 362 18.38 19.13 -10.31
C TRP A 362 18.76 20.60 -10.36
N LEU A 363 17.76 21.44 -10.65
CA LEU A 363 17.85 22.90 -10.60
C LEU A 363 16.69 23.43 -9.76
N GLN A 364 16.94 24.48 -8.98
CA GLN A 364 15.87 25.15 -8.24
C GLN A 364 15.13 26.10 -9.19
N VAL A 365 13.82 25.94 -9.28
CA VAL A 365 12.93 26.81 -10.06
C VAL A 365 11.95 27.48 -9.09
N THR A 366 11.68 28.75 -9.33
CA THR A 366 10.69 29.52 -8.55
C THR A 366 9.33 29.37 -9.21
N ALA A 367 8.42 28.62 -8.58
CA ALA A 367 7.06 28.46 -9.04
C ALA A 367 6.18 29.58 -8.45
N VAL A 368 5.59 30.40 -9.32
CA VAL A 368 4.78 31.58 -8.94
C VAL A 368 3.31 31.29 -9.22
N ASN A 369 2.43 31.54 -8.24
CA ASN A 369 0.99 31.56 -8.46
C ASN A 369 0.53 33.02 -8.70
N PRO A 370 0.00 33.35 -9.89
CA PRO A 370 -0.49 34.70 -10.19
C PRO A 370 -1.99 34.90 -9.89
N GLN A 371 -2.73 33.89 -9.43
CA GLN A 371 -4.16 33.99 -9.16
C GLN A 371 -4.42 34.94 -7.99
N ALA A 372 -5.32 35.90 -8.18
CA ALA A 372 -5.70 36.82 -7.13
C ALA A 372 -6.64 36.12 -6.12
N CYS A 373 -6.53 36.52 -4.85
CA CYS A 373 -7.42 36.06 -3.77
C CYS A 373 -7.41 34.56 -3.47
N VAL A 374 -6.35 33.83 -3.85
CA VAL A 374 -6.10 32.44 -3.41
C VAL A 374 -4.93 32.38 -2.42
N PRO A 375 -4.93 31.45 -1.45
CA PRO A 375 -3.88 31.37 -0.41
C PRO A 375 -2.60 30.66 -0.89
N TYR A 376 -2.30 30.71 -2.19
CA TYR A 376 -1.16 29.99 -2.79
C TYR A 376 -0.05 30.98 -3.15
N PHE A 377 1.16 30.71 -2.67
CA PHE A 377 2.29 31.64 -2.76
C PHE A 377 3.38 31.16 -3.72
N THR A 378 4.29 32.07 -4.04
CA THR A 378 5.53 31.73 -4.73
C THR A 378 6.37 30.77 -3.89
N VAL A 379 6.70 29.61 -4.44
CA VAL A 379 7.47 28.56 -3.75
C VAL A 379 8.70 28.14 -4.56
N PRO A 380 9.87 27.98 -3.92
CA PRO A 380 11.05 27.39 -4.56
C PRO A 380 10.89 25.87 -4.64
N ILE A 381 11.09 25.30 -5.84
CA ILE A 381 10.87 23.88 -6.09
C ILE A 381 12.07 23.31 -6.85
N PRO A 382 12.64 22.18 -6.41
CA PRO A 382 13.63 21.48 -7.19
C PRO A 382 12.96 20.82 -8.40
N VAL A 383 13.50 21.00 -9.59
CA VAL A 383 13.14 20.26 -10.81
C VAL A 383 14.30 19.34 -11.15
N TYR A 384 14.05 18.03 -11.21
CA TYR A 384 15.04 17.01 -11.52
C TYR A 384 15.07 16.72 -13.03
N HIS A 385 16.17 16.14 -13.50
CA HIS A 385 16.27 15.62 -14.87
C HIS A 385 15.24 14.50 -15.13
N ASP A 386 14.60 14.54 -16.30
CA ASP A 386 13.45 13.74 -16.72
C ASP A 386 12.20 13.88 -15.85
N ASP A 387 12.05 14.95 -15.06
CA ASP A 387 10.77 15.24 -14.44
C ASP A 387 9.72 15.52 -15.52
N THR A 388 8.48 15.10 -15.28
CA THR A 388 7.34 15.51 -16.12
C THR A 388 6.67 16.73 -15.50
N ALA A 389 5.93 17.49 -16.30
CA ALA A 389 5.11 18.58 -15.79
C ALA A 389 4.14 18.13 -14.68
N SER A 390 3.57 16.93 -14.81
CA SER A 390 2.75 16.32 -13.76
C SER A 390 3.51 16.10 -12.46
N THR A 391 4.72 15.54 -12.49
CA THR A 391 5.50 15.28 -11.26
C THR A 391 5.96 16.56 -10.58
N VAL A 392 6.23 17.62 -11.35
CA VAL A 392 6.50 18.97 -10.81
C VAL A 392 5.23 19.56 -10.19
N GLY A 393 4.07 19.39 -10.82
CA GLY A 393 2.75 19.74 -10.27
C GLY A 393 2.49 19.07 -8.93
N ASP A 394 2.65 17.75 -8.84
CA ASP A 394 2.48 16.99 -7.59
C ASP A 394 3.45 17.47 -6.50
N ARG A 395 4.67 17.88 -6.88
CA ARG A 395 5.65 18.46 -5.96
C ARG A 395 5.21 19.84 -5.46
N ILE A 396 4.65 20.69 -6.32
CA ILE A 396 4.03 21.96 -5.91
C ILE A 396 2.94 21.69 -4.88
N CYS A 397 2.01 20.77 -5.15
CA CYS A 397 0.94 20.43 -4.21
C CYS A 397 1.49 20.03 -2.84
N ARG A 398 2.52 19.18 -2.82
CA ARG A 398 3.18 18.73 -1.59
C ARG A 398 3.82 19.89 -0.80
N THR A 399 4.45 20.85 -1.48
CA THR A 399 5.19 21.95 -0.83
C THR A 399 4.32 23.14 -0.44
N SER A 400 3.26 23.43 -1.20
CA SER A 400 2.43 24.65 -1.04
C SER A 400 1.08 24.41 -0.34
N SER A 401 0.91 23.23 0.30
CA SER A 401 -0.33 22.85 1.02
C SER A 401 -1.60 22.96 0.18
N VAL A 402 -1.47 22.87 -1.16
CA VAL A 402 -2.62 22.81 -2.08
C VAL A 402 -3.32 21.45 -1.86
N PRO A 403 -4.66 21.42 -1.77
CA PRO A 403 -5.39 20.16 -1.68
C PRO A 403 -5.07 19.23 -2.86
N GLY A 404 -4.85 17.94 -2.59
CA GLY A 404 -4.38 16.97 -3.59
C GLY A 404 -5.40 16.59 -4.67
N ASN A 405 -6.63 17.07 -4.55
CA ASN A 405 -7.73 16.87 -5.50
C ASN A 405 -7.80 17.97 -6.57
N VAL A 406 -6.83 18.87 -6.63
CA VAL A 406 -6.86 20.03 -7.53
C VAL A 406 -5.84 19.87 -8.65
N GLU A 407 -6.24 20.18 -9.88
CA GLU A 407 -5.35 20.09 -11.04
C GLU A 407 -4.44 21.32 -11.10
N ILE A 408 -3.13 21.08 -11.16
CA ILE A 408 -2.14 22.14 -11.35
C ILE A 408 -1.80 22.28 -12.84
N GLU A 409 -2.12 23.44 -13.39
CA GLU A 409 -1.68 23.83 -14.72
C GLU A 409 -0.36 24.59 -14.66
N LEU A 410 0.68 24.08 -15.32
CA LEU A 410 1.98 24.75 -15.44
C LEU A 410 2.05 25.60 -16.71
N ARG A 411 2.61 26.81 -16.58
CA ARG A 411 2.84 27.75 -17.69
C ARG A 411 4.27 28.29 -17.70
N ARG A 412 4.76 28.59 -18.91
CA ARG A 412 6.04 29.27 -19.15
C ARG A 412 5.85 30.54 -19.96
N TYR A 413 6.77 31.49 -19.88
CA TYR A 413 6.79 32.66 -20.76
C TYR A 413 7.53 32.38 -22.08
N GLN A 414 7.03 32.93 -23.19
CA GLN A 414 7.55 32.76 -24.56
C GLN A 414 8.56 33.85 -24.96
N LYS A 415 8.49 35.05 -24.38
CA LYS A 415 9.27 36.21 -24.83
C LYS A 415 10.73 36.19 -24.36
N ASP A 416 11.04 35.64 -23.18
CA ASP A 416 12.41 35.54 -22.67
C ASP A 416 12.50 34.56 -21.49
N ALA A 417 13.54 33.73 -21.42
CA ALA A 417 13.77 32.80 -20.30
C ALA A 417 14.09 33.51 -18.97
N ARG A 418 14.22 34.85 -18.97
CA ARG A 418 14.51 35.69 -17.80
C ARG A 418 13.34 36.55 -17.35
N SER A 419 12.19 36.50 -18.03
CA SER A 419 11.03 37.31 -17.67
C SER A 419 10.40 36.84 -16.36
N ILE A 420 10.26 37.75 -15.39
CA ILE A 420 9.63 37.48 -14.10
C ILE A 420 8.11 37.51 -14.26
N PRO A 421 7.37 36.53 -13.71
CA PRO A 421 5.90 36.54 -13.70
C PRO A 421 5.31 37.80 -13.07
N VAL A 422 4.42 38.50 -13.77
CA VAL A 422 3.65 39.64 -13.24
C VAL A 422 2.19 39.22 -13.07
N ALA A 423 1.59 39.54 -11.92
CA ALA A 423 0.19 39.24 -11.63
C ALA A 423 -0.73 39.96 -12.63
N GLY A 424 -1.63 39.21 -13.29
CA GLY A 424 -2.61 39.74 -14.23
C GLY A 424 -2.17 39.85 -15.71
N ASP A 425 -0.91 39.55 -16.04
CA ASP A 425 -0.45 39.55 -17.44
C ASP A 425 -0.40 38.13 -18.02
N SER A 426 -1.38 37.80 -18.85
CA SER A 426 -1.46 36.53 -19.61
C SER A 426 -0.77 36.57 -20.97
N SER A 427 -0.21 37.72 -21.37
CA SER A 427 0.37 37.89 -22.71
C SER A 427 1.73 37.19 -22.83
N GLY A 428 1.88 36.34 -23.86
CA GLY A 428 3.13 35.60 -24.12
C GLY A 428 3.37 34.42 -23.18
N GLN A 429 2.33 33.83 -22.57
CA GLN A 429 2.43 32.57 -21.84
C GLN A 429 2.11 31.37 -22.74
N ALA A 430 2.79 30.25 -22.51
CA ALA A 430 2.49 28.97 -23.13
C ALA A 430 2.18 27.94 -22.04
N LYS A 431 1.09 27.19 -22.22
CA LYS A 431 0.74 26.04 -21.37
C LYS A 431 1.77 24.93 -21.60
N ILE A 432 2.24 24.34 -20.51
CA ILE A 432 3.08 23.15 -20.53
C ILE A 432 2.15 21.94 -20.50
N GLY A 433 2.28 21.03 -21.46
CA GLY A 433 1.53 19.78 -21.46
C GLY A 433 1.91 18.92 -20.27
N ALA A 434 0.95 18.20 -19.68
CA ALA A 434 1.20 17.37 -18.49
C ALA A 434 2.31 16.31 -18.70
N ARG A 435 2.51 15.88 -19.95
CA ARG A 435 3.51 14.90 -20.38
C ARG A 435 4.84 15.51 -20.84
N SER A 436 4.96 16.83 -20.89
CA SER A 436 6.20 17.48 -21.27
C SER A 436 7.28 17.16 -20.24
N GLN A 437 8.51 16.89 -20.72
CA GLN A 437 9.63 16.44 -19.90
C GLN A 437 10.67 17.53 -19.74
N PHE A 438 11.15 17.69 -18.51
CA PHE A 438 12.24 18.58 -18.16
C PHE A 438 13.57 17.85 -18.30
N SER A 439 14.50 18.42 -19.05
CA SER A 439 15.88 17.96 -19.14
C SER A 439 16.83 19.07 -18.68
N ILE A 440 17.95 18.68 -18.10
CA ILE A 440 18.97 19.59 -17.57
C ILE A 440 20.25 19.35 -18.36
N SER A 441 20.74 20.39 -19.03
CA SER A 441 21.98 20.39 -19.81
C SER A 441 22.68 21.73 -19.59
N ASP A 442 24.01 21.70 -19.39
CA ASP A 442 24.85 22.90 -19.19
C ASP A 442 24.33 23.88 -18.12
N GLY A 443 23.73 23.36 -17.05
CA GLY A 443 23.15 24.16 -15.96
C GLY A 443 21.88 24.92 -16.31
N CYS A 444 21.31 24.68 -17.48
CA CYS A 444 20.03 25.24 -17.93
C CYS A 444 18.94 24.16 -17.94
N LEU A 445 17.70 24.58 -17.68
CA LEU A 445 16.52 23.73 -17.75
C LEU A 445 15.92 23.83 -19.16
N TYR A 446 15.60 22.69 -19.75
CA TYR A 446 14.96 22.58 -21.05
C TYR A 446 13.68 21.78 -20.92
N LEU A 447 12.69 22.10 -21.75
CA LEU A 447 11.43 21.40 -21.83
C LEU A 447 11.30 20.78 -23.22
N SER A 448 11.09 19.47 -23.28
CA SER A 448 10.72 18.77 -24.50
C SER A 448 9.26 18.35 -24.42
N ASP A 449 8.50 18.67 -25.46
CA ASP A 449 7.10 18.23 -25.57
C ASP A 449 7.02 17.00 -26.51
N PRO A 450 6.67 15.81 -25.98
CA PRO A 450 6.58 14.61 -26.81
C PRO A 450 5.46 14.68 -27.87
N GLU A 451 4.43 15.53 -27.67
CA GLU A 451 3.29 15.64 -28.60
C GLU A 451 3.53 16.63 -29.75
N ASN A 452 4.49 17.56 -29.62
CA ASN A 452 4.78 18.62 -30.60
C ASN A 452 6.17 18.49 -31.28
N GLY A 453 6.66 17.26 -31.45
CA GLY A 453 7.82 16.99 -32.31
C GLY A 453 9.20 17.32 -31.72
N ALA A 454 9.39 17.13 -30.40
CA ALA A 454 10.70 17.21 -29.73
C ALA A 454 11.46 18.54 -29.90
N THR A 455 10.74 19.67 -29.98
CA THR A 455 11.36 20.98 -29.85
C THR A 455 11.77 21.20 -28.39
N SER A 456 13.08 21.15 -28.12
CA SER A 456 13.64 21.49 -26.82
C SER A 456 13.65 23.00 -26.65
N VAL A 457 12.92 23.49 -25.65
CA VAL A 457 12.83 24.94 -25.37
C VAL A 457 13.44 25.24 -24.00
N ALA A 458 14.31 26.23 -23.95
CA ALA A 458 14.90 26.69 -22.69
C ALA A 458 13.80 27.23 -21.76
N VAL A 459 13.77 26.71 -20.54
CA VAL A 459 12.91 27.16 -19.44
C VAL A 459 13.75 28.03 -18.52
N GLY A 460 13.18 29.18 -18.15
CA GLY A 460 13.80 30.08 -17.19
C GLY A 460 13.92 29.53 -15.78
N SER A 461 14.42 30.36 -14.88
CA SER A 461 14.41 30.08 -13.44
C SER A 461 13.03 30.21 -12.79
N HIS A 462 12.00 30.61 -13.54
CA HIS A 462 10.65 30.83 -13.05
C HIS A 462 9.62 30.04 -13.87
N LEU A 463 8.67 29.42 -13.17
CA LEU A 463 7.48 28.79 -13.74
C LEU A 463 6.24 29.41 -13.11
N GLN A 464 5.13 29.43 -13.85
CA GLN A 464 3.83 29.75 -13.27
C GLN A 464 3.05 28.47 -13.04
N TYR A 465 2.32 28.43 -11.92
CA TYR A 465 1.36 27.38 -11.64
C TYR A 465 0.00 28.00 -11.33
N LEU A 466 -1.04 27.40 -11.88
CA LEU A 466 -2.43 27.76 -11.65
C LEU A 466 -3.13 26.57 -10.99
N VAL A 467 -3.91 26.85 -9.97
CA VAL A 467 -4.70 25.86 -9.24
C VAL A 467 -6.12 25.96 -9.79
N ASN A 468 -6.56 24.95 -10.54
CA ASN A 468 -7.90 24.89 -11.12
C ASN A 468 -8.82 24.10 -10.17
N GLU A 469 -9.59 24.80 -9.35
CA GLU A 469 -10.66 24.16 -8.56
C GLU A 469 -11.71 23.59 -9.52
N GLN A 470 -11.98 22.28 -9.42
CA GLN A 470 -13.04 21.60 -10.18
C GLN A 470 -14.42 21.91 -9.60
#